data_AF-A0A9C7PJ05-F1
#
_entry.id   AF-A0A9C7PJ05-F1
#
_cell.length_a   1.000
_cell.length_b   1.000
_cell.length_c   1.000
_cell.angle_alpha   90.00
_cell.angle_beta   90.00
_cell.angle_gamma   90.00
#
_symmetry.space_group_name_H-M   'P 1'
#
loop_
_entity.id
_entity.type
_entity.pdbx_description
1 polymer ?
#
loop_
_entity_poly.entity_id
_entity_poly.type
_entity_poly.pdbx_seq_one_letter_code
_entity_poly.pdbx_strand_id
1 'polypeptide(L)'
;MVSRSGVSYWQSDDRRRPLPRREFSVRDDYQALYGSHRITITPAGWTQEEDALKLVLDEGNRPSSSQPYLAREAGLSRYDRILDYDFSAGDEYWQETGAFGRGCVIIGARFTSRRRSSGLISR
;
A
#
# COMPACT_ATOMS: atom_id res chain seq x y z
N MET A 1 -9.24 -12.65 -6.43
CA MET A 1 -10.23 -11.76 -5.80
C MET A 1 -11.39 -12.62 -5.35
N VAL A 2 -11.77 -12.53 -4.08
CA VAL A 2 -12.84 -13.33 -3.47
C VAL A 2 -13.96 -12.38 -3.07
N SER A 3 -15.21 -12.77 -3.37
CA SER A 3 -16.39 -12.05 -2.92
C SER A 3 -17.21 -12.98 -2.04
N ARG A 4 -17.45 -12.58 -0.78
CA ARG A 4 -18.26 -13.34 0.17
C ARG A 4 -19.10 -12.36 1.00
N SER A 5 -20.39 -12.64 1.12
CA SER A 5 -21.31 -11.87 1.99
C SER A 5 -21.30 -10.35 1.73
N GLY A 6 -21.23 -9.92 0.47
CA GLY A 6 -21.29 -8.50 0.10
C GLY A 6 -19.97 -7.73 0.24
N VAL A 7 -18.88 -8.40 0.67
CA VAL A 7 -17.55 -7.80 0.77
C VAL A 7 -16.63 -8.45 -0.25
N SER A 8 -15.96 -7.62 -1.05
CA SER A 8 -14.98 -8.06 -2.03
C SER A 8 -13.57 -7.78 -1.50
N TYR A 9 -12.72 -8.80 -1.47
CA TYR A 9 -11.35 -8.65 -1.03
C TYR A 9 -10.36 -9.37 -1.95
N TRP A 10 -9.14 -8.87 -1.98
CA TRP A 10 -7.97 -9.57 -2.48
C TRP A 10 -7.08 -9.93 -1.29
N GLN A 11 -6.50 -11.12 -1.30
CA GLN A 11 -5.62 -11.64 -0.27
C GLN A 11 -4.39 -12.21 -0.97
N SER A 12 -3.21 -11.83 -0.51
CA SER A 12 -1.97 -12.47 -0.95
C SER A 12 -1.76 -13.79 -0.19
N ASP A 13 -0.97 -14.68 -0.79
CA ASP A 13 -0.35 -15.78 -0.05
C ASP A 13 0.65 -15.22 0.97
N ASP A 14 0.97 -16.03 1.98
CA ASP A 14 2.07 -15.71 2.88
C ASP A 14 3.41 -15.82 2.15
N ARG A 15 4.19 -14.74 2.21
CA ARG A 15 5.48 -14.65 1.53
C ARG A 15 6.56 -14.17 2.49
N ARG A 16 7.75 -14.75 2.33
CA ARG A 16 8.96 -14.22 2.95
C ARG A 16 9.38 -12.96 2.20
N ARG A 17 9.57 -11.87 2.92
CA ARG A 17 10.05 -10.58 2.43
C ARG A 17 11.40 -10.27 3.09
N PRO A 18 12.33 -9.61 2.38
CA PRO A 18 13.58 -9.20 2.99
C PRO A 18 13.33 -8.21 4.13
N LEU A 19 14.32 -8.06 5.00
CA LEU A 19 14.31 -7.02 6.03
C LEU A 19 14.01 -5.64 5.44
N PRO A 20 13.21 -4.80 6.12
CA PRO A 20 13.07 -3.40 5.80
C PRO A 20 14.42 -2.68 5.73
N ARG A 21 14.58 -1.79 4.75
CA ARG A 21 15.83 -1.03 4.51
C ARG A 21 16.41 -0.38 5.77
N ARG A 22 15.54 0.15 6.64
CA ARG A 22 15.91 0.87 7.87
C ARG A 22 16.37 -0.03 9.00
N GLU A 23 16.12 -1.33 8.91
CA GLU A 23 16.39 -2.28 9.99
C GLU A 23 17.71 -3.02 9.79
N PHE A 24 18.21 -3.14 8.56
CA PHE A 24 19.48 -3.81 8.25
C PHE A 24 20.69 -3.33 9.07
N SER A 25 20.72 -2.07 9.48
CA SER A 25 21.87 -1.50 10.20
C SER A 25 21.68 -1.44 11.72
N VAL A 26 20.50 -1.77 12.23
CA VAL A 26 20.15 -1.58 13.65
C VAL A 26 19.60 -2.84 14.32
N ARG A 27 19.34 -3.90 13.54
CA ARG A 27 18.79 -5.15 14.03
C ARG A 27 19.53 -6.35 13.48
N ASP A 28 19.74 -7.31 14.37
CA ASP A 28 20.33 -8.63 14.12
C ASP A 28 19.50 -9.77 14.74
N ASP A 29 18.36 -9.46 15.34
CA ASP A 29 17.48 -10.34 16.11
C ASP A 29 16.46 -11.13 15.26
N TYR A 30 16.34 -10.82 13.95
CA TYR A 30 15.62 -11.60 12.94
C TYR A 30 16.14 -11.29 11.54
N GLN A 31 15.75 -12.09 10.55
CA GLN A 31 16.35 -12.07 9.21
C GLN A 31 15.34 -11.78 8.10
N ALA A 32 14.05 -11.99 8.33
CA ALA A 32 13.03 -11.75 7.31
C ALA A 32 11.68 -11.38 7.92
N LEU A 33 10.81 -10.81 7.09
CA LEU A 33 9.38 -10.72 7.39
C LEU A 33 8.66 -11.89 6.73
N TYR A 34 7.64 -12.43 7.37
CA TYR A 34 6.78 -13.46 6.81
C TYR A 34 5.32 -13.13 7.08
N GLY A 35 4.49 -13.18 6.04
CA GLY A 35 3.05 -12.98 6.19
C GLY A 35 2.44 -12.46 4.90
N SER A 36 1.26 -11.86 5.01
CA SER A 36 0.40 -11.56 3.87
C SER A 36 -0.29 -10.21 3.99
N HIS A 37 -0.92 -9.82 2.88
CA HIS A 37 -1.64 -8.57 2.73
C HIS A 37 -3.07 -8.86 2.29
N ARG A 38 -4.04 -8.14 2.86
CA ARG A 38 -5.43 -8.15 2.43
C ARG A 38 -5.85 -6.74 2.03
N ILE A 39 -6.52 -6.63 0.89
CA ILE A 39 -7.20 -5.40 0.48
C ILE A 39 -8.69 -5.69 0.42
N THR A 40 -9.48 -4.94 1.18
CA THR A 40 -10.93 -5.11 1.28
C THR A 40 -11.63 -3.87 0.74
N ILE A 41 -12.50 -4.05 -0.24
CA ILE A 41 -13.32 -2.97 -0.80
C ILE A 41 -14.55 -2.76 0.09
N THR A 42 -14.79 -1.51 0.47
CA THR A 42 -15.93 -1.08 1.29
C THR A 42 -16.76 -0.03 0.53
N PRO A 43 -18.00 0.26 0.95
CA PRO A 43 -18.78 1.33 0.32
C PRO A 43 -18.12 2.72 0.39
N ALA A 44 -17.30 2.98 1.41
CA ALA A 44 -16.63 4.27 1.62
C ALA A 44 -15.26 4.39 0.91
N GLY A 45 -14.70 3.28 0.42
CA GLY A 45 -13.36 3.21 -0.14
C GLY A 45 -12.75 1.82 0.00
N TRP A 46 -11.53 1.70 0.51
CA TRP A 46 -10.90 0.40 0.78
C TRP A 46 -10.02 0.40 2.02
N THR A 47 -9.85 -0.78 2.61
CA THR A 47 -8.87 -1.01 3.68
C THR A 47 -7.76 -1.92 3.17
N GLN A 48 -6.56 -1.73 3.69
CA GLN A 48 -5.42 -2.60 3.50
C GLN A 48 -4.95 -3.08 4.87
N GLU A 49 -4.95 -4.38 5.07
CA GLU A 49 -4.44 -5.06 6.26
C GLU A 49 -3.10 -5.70 5.92
N GLU A 50 -2.13 -5.55 6.80
CA GLU A 50 -0.83 -6.20 6.70
C GLU A 50 -0.60 -7.03 7.95
N ASP A 51 -0.28 -8.31 7.76
CA ASP A 51 0.11 -9.19 8.84
C ASP A 51 1.56 -9.62 8.61
N ALA A 52 2.45 -9.27 9.54
CA ALA A 52 3.88 -9.50 9.40
C ALA A 52 4.47 -10.13 10.66
N LEU A 53 5.05 -11.31 10.51
CA LEU A 53 5.87 -11.97 11.52
C LEU A 53 7.34 -11.64 11.29
N LYS A 54 8.04 -11.28 12.36
CA LYS A 54 9.51 -11.15 12.37
C LYS A 54 10.12 -12.53 12.45
N LEU A 55 10.51 -13.08 11.31
CA LEU A 55 10.98 -14.45 11.14
C LEU A 55 12.48 -14.55 11.47
N VAL A 56 12.79 -15.37 12.47
CA VAL A 56 14.14 -15.73 12.89
C VAL A 56 14.57 -16.99 12.15
N LEU A 57 15.76 -16.96 11.56
CA LEU A 57 16.31 -18.03 10.74
C LEU A 57 17.56 -18.62 11.38
N ASP A 58 17.73 -19.94 11.23
CA ASP A 58 18.95 -20.66 11.57
C ASP A 58 20.05 -20.43 10.51
N GLU A 59 21.26 -20.96 10.76
CA GLU A 59 22.39 -20.91 9.82
C GLU A 59 22.06 -21.56 8.45
N GLY A 60 21.08 -22.46 8.42
CA GLY A 60 20.56 -23.11 7.22
C GLY A 60 19.45 -22.33 6.51
N ASN A 61 19.16 -21.08 6.90
CA ASN A 61 18.12 -20.23 6.35
C ASN A 61 16.68 -20.77 6.54
N ARG A 62 16.50 -21.66 7.52
CA ARG A 62 15.21 -22.25 7.92
C ARG A 62 14.70 -21.56 9.20
N PRO A 63 13.38 -21.53 9.45
CA PRO A 63 12.86 -21.00 10.71
C PRO A 63 13.55 -21.64 11.92
N SER A 64 13.97 -20.83 12.88
CA SER A 64 14.60 -21.32 14.11
C SER A 64 13.69 -22.31 14.84
N SER A 65 14.26 -23.42 15.33
CA SER A 65 13.52 -24.47 16.03
C SER A 65 13.10 -24.08 17.44
N SER A 66 13.84 -23.17 18.09
CA SER A 66 13.54 -22.70 19.45
C SER A 66 12.54 -21.55 19.45
N GLN A 67 12.72 -20.56 18.57
CA GLN A 67 11.87 -19.39 18.45
C GLN A 67 11.83 -18.90 16.99
N PRO A 68 10.89 -19.38 16.17
CA PRO A 68 10.83 -18.99 14.76
C PRO A 68 10.32 -17.56 14.55
N TYR A 69 9.54 -17.02 15.49
CA TYR A 69 8.95 -15.68 15.36
C TYR A 69 9.27 -14.84 16.60
N LEU A 70 9.87 -13.67 16.36
CA LEU A 70 10.22 -12.74 17.42
C LEU A 70 9.02 -11.85 17.81
N ALA A 71 8.27 -11.39 16.81
CA ALA A 71 7.07 -10.58 17.01
C ALA A 71 6.11 -10.71 15.83
N ARG A 72 4.89 -10.22 16.03
CA ARG A 72 3.86 -10.04 15.00
C ARG A 72 3.44 -8.58 14.96
N GLU A 73 3.33 -8.04 13.77
CA GLU A 73 2.87 -6.68 13.51
C GLU A 73 1.60 -6.75 12.65
N ALA A 74 0.56 -6.06 13.10
CA ALA A 74 -0.68 -5.89 12.37
C ALA A 74 -0.81 -4.43 11.93
N GLY A 75 -0.79 -4.19 10.62
CA GLY A 75 -1.00 -2.89 10.01
C GLY A 75 -2.42 -2.77 9.47
N LEU A 76 -3.05 -1.62 9.67
CA LEU A 76 -4.34 -1.28 9.05
C LEU A 76 -4.26 0.12 8.45
N SER A 77 -4.41 0.18 7.14
CA SER A 77 -4.56 1.43 6.39
C SER A 77 -5.98 1.53 5.85
N ARG A 78 -6.59 2.70 5.97
CA ARG A 78 -7.93 3.00 5.44
C ARG A 78 -7.85 4.14 4.46
N TYR A 79 -8.50 3.95 3.32
CA TYR A 79 -8.54 4.92 2.23
C TYR A 79 -9.99 5.23 1.94
N ASP A 80 -10.41 6.43 2.33
CA ASP A 80 -11.74 6.95 2.05
C ASP A 80 -11.63 8.00 0.94
N ARG A 81 -12.66 8.08 0.10
CA ARG A 81 -12.72 9.13 -0.91
C ARG A 81 -13.02 10.47 -0.23
N ILE A 82 -12.10 11.42 -0.35
CA ILE A 82 -12.31 12.80 0.10
C ILE A 82 -13.01 13.57 -1.03
N LEU A 83 -14.02 14.36 -0.68
CA LEU A 83 -14.73 15.29 -1.57
C LEU A 83 -14.47 16.72 -1.07
N ASP A 84 -14.41 17.66 -2.01
CA ASP A 84 -14.37 19.11 -1.74
C ASP A 84 -13.21 19.58 -0.83
N TYR A 85 -12.10 18.83 -0.80
CA TYR A 85 -10.87 19.27 -0.15
C TYR A 85 -10.18 20.33 -1.00
N ASP A 86 -9.76 21.42 -0.35
CA ASP A 86 -8.99 22.47 -1.00
C ASP A 86 -7.52 22.05 -1.10
N PHE A 87 -7.05 21.80 -2.32
CA PHE A 87 -5.67 21.43 -2.62
C PHE A 87 -4.76 22.64 -2.91
N SER A 88 -5.28 23.87 -2.80
CA SER A 88 -4.56 25.11 -3.13
C SER A 88 -3.17 25.20 -2.49
N ALA A 89 -3.05 24.86 -1.20
CA ALA A 89 -1.77 24.86 -0.49
C ALA A 89 -0.74 23.89 -1.11
N GLY A 90 -1.20 22.73 -1.61
CA GLY A 90 -0.34 21.77 -2.30
C GLY A 90 0.09 22.28 -3.68
N ASP A 91 -0.82 22.92 -4.40
CA ASP A 91 -0.54 23.55 -5.68
C ASP A 91 0.48 24.69 -5.52
N GLU A 92 0.29 25.58 -4.53
CA GLU A 92 1.22 26.67 -4.20
C GLU A 92 2.62 26.14 -3.89
N TYR A 93 2.72 25.16 -2.99
CA TYR A 93 3.99 24.52 -2.67
C TYR A 93 4.66 23.91 -3.90
N TRP A 94 3.90 23.25 -4.77
CA TRP A 94 4.44 22.67 -6.00
C TRP A 94 4.93 23.74 -6.99
N GLN A 95 4.26 24.88 -7.10
CA GLN A 95 4.73 25.99 -7.94
C GLN A 95 6.04 26.58 -7.40
N GLU A 96 6.14 26.76 -6.09
CA GLU A 96 7.32 27.36 -5.45
C GLU A 96 8.54 26.44 -5.48
N THR A 97 8.33 25.14 -5.25
CA THR A 97 9.43 24.18 -5.07
C THR A 97 9.65 23.26 -6.27
N GLY A 98 8.72 23.21 -7.23
CA GLY A 98 8.76 22.30 -8.38
C GLY A 98 10.00 22.47 -9.25
N ALA A 99 10.68 23.62 -9.17
CA ALA A 99 11.99 23.86 -9.78
C ALA A 99 13.08 22.90 -9.31
N PHE A 100 13.05 22.53 -8.03
CA PHE A 100 13.96 21.55 -7.44
C PHE A 100 13.72 20.14 -8.01
N GLY A 101 12.48 19.82 -8.40
CA GLY A 101 12.07 18.52 -8.95
C GLY A 101 12.26 18.33 -10.46
N ARG A 102 12.53 19.39 -11.24
CA ARG A 102 12.64 19.30 -12.72
C ARG A 102 13.84 18.50 -13.24
N GLY A 103 14.78 18.12 -12.37
CA GLY A 103 15.86 17.16 -12.69
C GLY A 103 15.45 15.68 -12.57
N CYS A 104 14.28 15.37 -11.99
CA CYS A 104 13.83 14.00 -11.72
C CYS A 104 12.46 13.77 -12.37
N VAL A 105 12.46 13.34 -13.64
CA VAL A 105 11.26 13.13 -14.46
C VAL A 105 10.32 12.07 -13.87
N ILE A 106 9.05 12.39 -13.62
CA ILE A 106 7.93 11.40 -13.60
C ILE A 106 6.64 12.02 -14.20
N ILE A 107 5.97 11.23 -15.05
CA ILE A 107 4.77 11.52 -15.84
C ILE A 107 3.55 11.77 -14.92
N GLY A 108 3.03 13.01 -14.91
CA GLY A 108 1.75 13.35 -14.30
C GLY A 108 0.61 13.26 -15.32
N ALA A 109 -0.17 12.18 -15.25
CA ALA A 109 -1.39 12.04 -16.05
C ALA A 109 -2.44 13.07 -15.61
N ARG A 110 -2.77 14.03 -16.49
CA ARG A 110 -3.95 14.88 -16.35
C ARG A 110 -5.21 14.01 -16.40
N PHE A 111 -5.83 13.75 -15.25
CA PHE A 111 -7.17 13.17 -15.20
C PHE A 111 -8.21 14.27 -15.46
N THR A 112 -8.33 14.75 -16.69
CA THR A 112 -9.43 15.64 -17.06
C THR A 112 -10.70 14.83 -17.25
N SER A 113 -11.64 14.93 -16.30
CA SER A 113 -13.00 14.43 -16.45
C SER A 113 -13.70 15.20 -17.58
N ARG A 114 -13.84 14.59 -18.76
CA ARG A 114 -14.75 15.07 -19.80
C ARG A 114 -15.93 14.11 -19.89
N ARG A 115 -16.92 14.29 -19.01
CA ARG A 115 -18.26 13.73 -19.26
C ARG A 115 -18.84 14.51 -20.45
N ARG A 116 -18.88 13.91 -21.64
CA ARG A 116 -19.75 14.39 -22.71
C ARG A 116 -21.17 13.98 -22.36
N SER A 117 -22.01 15.00 -22.18
CA SER A 117 -23.46 14.93 -22.10
C SER A 117 -24.04 14.27 -23.36
N SER A 118 -25.03 13.44 -23.13
CA SER A 118 -25.90 12.73 -24.07
C SER A 118 -26.44 13.64 -25.17
N GLY A 119 -26.21 13.28 -26.43
CA GLY A 119 -26.86 13.86 -27.60
C GLY A 119 -27.70 12.80 -28.29
N LEU A 120 -29.00 13.06 -28.39
CA LEU A 120 -30.00 12.26 -29.10
C LEU A 120 -29.56 11.90 -30.53
N ILE A 121 -29.81 10.67 -30.95
CA ILE A 121 -29.92 10.31 -32.37
C ILE A 121 -31.36 9.91 -32.63
N SER A 122 -32.00 10.71 -33.48
CA SER A 122 -33.28 10.45 -34.14
C SER A 122 -32.99 10.09 -35.60
N ARG A 123 -33.80 9.15 -36.10
CA ARG A 123 -33.94 8.58 -37.45
C ARG A 123 -33.28 7.23 -37.66
#